data_AF-A0A844P8Q7-F1
#
_entry.id   AF-A0A844P8Q7-F1
#
_cell.length_a   1.000
_cell.length_b   1.000
_cell.length_c   1.000
_cell.angle_alpha   90.00
_cell.angle_beta   90.00
_cell.angle_gamma   90.00
#
_symmetry.space_group_name_H-M   'P 1'
#
loop_
_entity.id
_entity.type
_entity.pdbx_description
1 polymer ?
#
loop_
_entity_poly.entity_id
_entity_poly.type
_entity_poly.pdbx_seq_one_letter_code
_entity_poly.pdbx_strand_id
1 'polypeptide(L)'
;MQFTLKNKSIRFQILLPVAFTAISLFISLWIAMSNLKSEQTIIDANTKSFVFYKDKVVEIDDEIYSLRIDAVYAIYDNEHRADFIDNLEKRREHINVLLNELKIRKTFANEVNQISLKINDYAAFSKKLINYLDKKEKNIEVSENYDALIAQYRSVGDSMINAINHLSQQVNKFSDIVMNESYDKNIQVQNTAATVVMSVFIVSLLISWWLSNLIVHPIQKLQLVIRKLA
;
A
#
# COMPACT_ATOMS: atom_id res chain seq x y z
N MET A 1 48.57 10.17 23.25
CA MET A 1 48.42 9.59 24.60
C MET A 1 48.30 8.07 24.46
N GLN A 2 49.31 7.31 24.85
CA GLN A 2 49.24 5.84 24.83
C GLN A 2 48.35 5.39 26.00
N PHE A 3 47.17 4.84 25.71
CA PHE A 3 46.30 4.22 26.71
C PHE A 3 47.00 3.00 27.30
N THR A 4 47.70 3.16 28.42
CA THR A 4 48.34 2.05 29.15
C THR A 4 47.38 1.48 30.19
N LEU A 5 46.75 0.35 29.86
CA LEU A 5 45.90 -0.43 30.78
C LEU A 5 46.65 -0.93 32.05
N LYS A 6 47.98 -0.91 32.03
CA LYS A 6 48.87 -1.43 33.09
C LYS A 6 48.69 -0.80 34.48
N ASN A 7 48.14 0.42 34.58
CA ASN A 7 47.97 1.15 35.86
C ASN A 7 46.50 1.32 36.30
N LYS A 8 45.53 0.63 35.67
CA LYS A 8 44.11 0.66 36.07
C LYS A 8 43.74 -0.62 36.84
N SER A 9 42.71 -0.56 37.70
CA SER A 9 42.29 -1.72 38.48
C SER A 9 41.84 -2.89 37.59
N ILE A 10 42.04 -4.13 38.05
CA ILE A 10 41.64 -5.35 37.34
C ILE A 10 40.13 -5.32 37.01
N ARG A 11 39.29 -4.78 37.90
CA ARG A 11 37.85 -4.60 37.64
C ARG A 11 37.58 -3.73 36.42
N PHE A 12 38.31 -2.61 36.28
CA PHE A 12 38.16 -1.71 35.13
C PHE A 12 38.65 -2.37 33.83
N GLN A 13 39.74 -3.14 33.90
CA GLN A 13 40.27 -3.88 32.75
C GLN A 13 39.28 -4.93 32.23
N ILE A 14 38.50 -5.57 33.12
CA ILE A 14 37.44 -6.53 32.76
C ILE A 14 36.17 -5.83 32.28
N LEU A 15 35.75 -4.74 32.95
CA LEU A 15 34.52 -4.02 32.62
C LEU A 15 34.57 -3.31 31.26
N LEU A 16 35.74 -2.83 30.84
CA LEU A 16 35.91 -2.10 29.58
C LEU A 16 35.49 -2.91 28.34
N PRO A 17 35.99 -4.14 28.09
CA PRO A 17 35.53 -4.96 26.98
C PRO A 17 34.04 -5.28 27.06
N VAL A 18 33.53 -5.62 28.25
CA VAL A 18 32.09 -5.91 28.44
C VAL A 18 31.24 -4.70 28.08
N ALA A 19 31.60 -3.50 28.56
CA ALA A 19 30.92 -2.27 28.22
C ALA A 19 30.98 -1.98 26.71
N PHE A 20 32.11 -2.23 26.06
CA PHE A 20 32.25 -2.07 24.62
C PHE A 20 31.28 -3.00 23.86
N THR A 21 31.23 -4.28 24.22
CA THR A 21 30.30 -5.24 23.59
C THR A 21 28.84 -4.84 23.80
N ALA A 22 28.48 -4.41 25.01
CA ALA A 22 27.12 -3.99 25.33
C ALA A 22 26.70 -2.76 24.54
N ILE A 23 27.58 -1.75 24.43
CA ILE A 23 27.31 -0.54 23.64
C ILE A 23 27.20 -0.87 22.15
N SER A 24 28.09 -1.71 21.63
CA SER A 24 28.07 -2.11 20.21
C SER A 24 26.77 -2.84 19.86
N LEU A 25 26.38 -3.82 20.67
CA LEU A 25 25.11 -4.53 20.52
C LEU A 25 23.90 -3.60 20.62
N PHE A 26 23.92 -2.67 21.59
CA PHE A 26 22.84 -1.70 21.75
C PHE A 26 22.68 -0.83 20.50
N ILE A 27 23.77 -0.29 19.95
CA ILE A 27 23.74 0.52 18.73
C ILE A 27 23.24 -0.31 17.53
N SER A 28 23.70 -1.55 17.37
CA SER A 28 23.25 -2.42 16.28
C SER A 28 21.76 -2.75 16.36
N LEU A 29 21.27 -3.09 17.56
CA LEU A 29 19.85 -3.36 17.79
C LEU A 29 19.00 -2.12 17.57
N TRP A 30 19.49 -0.94 17.97
CA TRP A 30 18.80 0.32 17.74
C TRP A 30 18.62 0.60 16.24
N ILE A 31 19.69 0.45 15.45
CA ILE A 31 19.64 0.65 13.99
C ILE A 31 18.70 -0.37 13.35
N ALA A 32 18.81 -1.64 13.73
CA ALA A 32 17.91 -2.69 13.26
C ALA A 32 16.44 -2.36 13.54
N MET A 33 16.12 -1.96 14.78
CA MET A 33 14.76 -1.60 15.16
C MET A 33 14.26 -0.37 14.40
N SER A 34 15.12 0.62 14.14
CA SER A 34 14.75 1.79 13.34
C SER A 34 14.38 1.42 11.90
N ASN A 35 15.18 0.56 11.26
CA ASN A 35 14.94 0.14 9.87
C ASN A 35 13.66 -0.71 9.77
N LEU A 36 13.44 -1.62 10.72
CA LEU A 36 12.21 -2.43 10.78
C LEU A 36 10.96 -1.57 10.96
N LYS A 37 10.99 -0.57 11.83
CA LYS A 37 9.87 0.37 12.01
C LYS A 37 9.58 1.18 10.75
N SER A 38 10.63 1.61 10.05
CA SER A 38 10.47 2.33 8.77
C SER A 38 9.77 1.44 7.74
N GLU A 39 10.21 0.19 7.57
CA GLU A 39 9.62 -0.74 6.60
C GLU A 39 8.17 -1.12 6.96
N GLN A 40 7.89 -1.29 8.26
CA GLN A 40 6.52 -1.53 8.73
C GLN A 40 5.60 -0.35 8.41
N THR A 41 6.08 0.89 8.55
CA THR A 41 5.32 2.10 8.20
C THR A 41 5.00 2.14 6.70
N ILE A 42 5.92 1.69 5.85
CA ILE A 42 5.71 1.60 4.39
C ILE A 42 4.63 0.56 4.08
N ILE A 43 4.71 -0.65 4.66
CA ILE A 43 3.69 -1.71 4.51
C ILE A 43 2.32 -1.19 4.95
N ASP A 44 2.23 -0.53 6.10
CA ASP A 44 0.97 0.02 6.61
C ASP A 44 0.39 1.08 5.65
N ALA A 45 1.24 1.97 5.10
CA ALA A 45 0.82 2.99 4.15
C ALA A 45 0.34 2.38 2.82
N ASN A 46 1.04 1.36 2.32
CA ASN A 46 0.68 0.63 1.10
C ASN A 46 -0.63 -0.13 1.28
N THR A 47 -0.80 -0.81 2.43
CA THR A 47 -2.04 -1.51 2.80
C THR A 47 -3.22 -0.54 2.86
N LYS A 48 -3.07 0.60 3.55
CA LYS A 48 -4.12 1.63 3.62
C LYS A 48 -4.48 2.19 2.25
N SER A 49 -3.48 2.38 1.38
CA SER A 49 -3.72 2.87 0.02
C SER A 49 -4.46 1.84 -0.82
N PHE A 50 -4.08 0.56 -0.73
CA PHE A 50 -4.78 -0.52 -1.42
C PHE A 50 -6.24 -0.66 -0.97
N VAL A 51 -6.48 -0.68 0.34
CA VAL A 51 -7.84 -0.74 0.91
C VAL A 51 -8.66 0.46 0.42
N PHE A 52 -8.11 1.67 0.51
CA PHE A 52 -8.76 2.88 0.00
C PHE A 52 -9.19 2.74 -1.47
N TYR A 53 -8.28 2.27 -2.34
CA TYR A 53 -8.60 2.11 -3.76
C TYR A 53 -9.66 1.03 -4.00
N LYS A 54 -9.57 -0.09 -3.28
CA LYS A 54 -10.51 -1.19 -3.41
C LYS A 54 -11.92 -0.80 -2.96
N ASP A 55 -12.03 -0.15 -1.81
CA ASP A 55 -13.31 0.32 -1.27
C ASP A 55 -13.99 1.30 -2.23
N LYS A 56 -13.23 2.25 -2.78
CA LYS A 56 -13.75 3.22 -3.75
C LYS A 56 -14.20 2.58 -5.06
N VAL A 57 -13.48 1.57 -5.55
CA VAL A 57 -13.91 0.82 -6.74
C VAL A 57 -15.22 0.07 -6.49
N VAL A 58 -15.38 -0.56 -5.32
CA VAL A 58 -16.63 -1.24 -4.95
C VAL A 58 -17.78 -0.25 -4.86
N GLU A 59 -17.58 0.91 -4.22
CA GLU A 59 -18.60 1.95 -4.11
C GLU A 59 -19.06 2.48 -5.48
N ILE A 60 -18.12 2.66 -6.42
CA ILE A 60 -18.43 3.04 -7.81
C ILE A 60 -19.20 1.93 -8.55
N ASP A 61 -18.80 0.66 -8.36
CA ASP A 61 -19.46 -0.49 -8.99
C ASP A 61 -20.90 -0.65 -8.50
N ASP A 62 -21.17 -0.46 -7.20
CA ASP A 62 -22.51 -0.51 -6.61
C ASP A 62 -23.43 0.58 -7.16
N GLU A 63 -22.92 1.81 -7.32
CA GLU A 63 -23.66 2.91 -7.95
C GLU A 63 -24.02 2.60 -9.41
N ILE A 64 -23.08 2.01 -10.14
CA ILE A 64 -23.27 1.68 -11.55
C ILE A 64 -24.20 0.48 -11.75
N TYR A 65 -24.12 -0.50 -10.85
CA TYR A 65 -25.07 -1.60 -10.80
C TYR A 65 -26.49 -1.09 -10.55
N SER A 66 -26.66 -0.19 -9.57
CA SER A 66 -27.95 0.45 -9.27
C SER A 66 -28.49 1.23 -10.47
N LEU A 67 -27.65 2.04 -11.13
CA LEU A 67 -28.02 2.78 -12.34
C LEU A 67 -28.54 1.89 -13.47
N ARG A 68 -27.97 0.70 -13.64
CA ARG A 68 -28.41 -0.24 -14.67
C ARG A 68 -29.75 -0.90 -14.33
N ILE A 69 -29.98 -1.19 -13.06
CA ILE A 69 -31.27 -1.69 -12.59
C ILE A 69 -32.35 -0.62 -12.82
N ASP A 70 -32.10 0.61 -12.36
CA ASP A 70 -33.01 1.74 -12.52
C ASP A 70 -33.35 1.97 -14.01
N ALA A 71 -32.34 1.87 -14.88
CA ALA A 71 -32.52 1.99 -16.32
C ALA A 71 -33.40 0.90 -16.93
N VAL A 72 -33.23 -0.36 -16.52
CA VAL A 72 -34.08 -1.46 -17.00
C VAL A 72 -35.53 -1.16 -16.65
N TYR A 73 -35.82 -0.75 -15.41
CA TYR A 73 -37.18 -0.39 -15.02
C TYR A 73 -37.71 0.81 -15.82
N ALA A 74 -36.93 1.87 -15.98
CA ALA A 74 -37.34 3.07 -16.73
C ALA A 74 -37.63 2.82 -18.23
N ILE A 75 -36.98 1.80 -18.82
CA ILE A 75 -37.22 1.41 -20.21
C ILE A 75 -38.58 0.73 -20.38
N TYR A 76 -39.00 -0.09 -19.41
CA TYR A 76 -40.20 -0.91 -19.51
C TYR A 76 -41.42 -0.35 -18.78
N ASP A 77 -41.22 0.47 -17.75
CA ASP A 77 -42.27 1.04 -16.92
C ASP A 77 -42.21 2.57 -16.94
N ASN A 78 -43.34 3.20 -17.27
CA ASN A 78 -43.45 4.65 -17.36
C ASN A 78 -43.42 5.32 -15.97
N GLU A 79 -43.98 4.70 -14.93
CA GLU A 79 -43.95 5.29 -13.58
C GLU A 79 -42.51 5.46 -13.08
N HIS A 80 -41.67 4.44 -13.30
CA HIS A 80 -40.25 4.47 -12.94
C HIS A 80 -39.42 5.39 -13.85
N ARG A 81 -39.90 5.72 -15.05
CA ARG A 81 -39.20 6.59 -15.99
C ARG A 81 -39.17 8.05 -15.53
N ALA A 82 -40.22 8.51 -14.85
CA ALA A 82 -40.35 9.90 -14.41
C ALA A 82 -39.19 10.34 -13.51
N ASP A 83 -38.75 9.46 -12.60
CA ASP A 83 -37.71 9.76 -11.61
C ASP A 83 -36.30 9.32 -12.06
N PHE A 84 -36.21 8.51 -13.13
CA PHE A 84 -34.95 7.90 -13.56
C PHE A 84 -33.89 8.93 -13.94
N ILE A 85 -34.24 10.00 -14.66
CA ILE A 85 -33.26 11.01 -15.09
C ILE A 85 -32.69 11.78 -13.89
N ASP A 86 -33.52 12.10 -12.90
CA ASP A 86 -33.07 12.77 -11.68
C ASP A 86 -32.15 11.86 -10.85
N ASN A 87 -32.53 10.58 -10.69
CA ASN A 87 -31.70 9.58 -10.01
C ASN A 87 -30.37 9.33 -10.74
N LEU A 88 -30.41 9.27 -12.08
CA LEU A 88 -29.23 9.14 -12.93
C LEU A 88 -28.23 10.27 -12.68
N GLU A 89 -28.71 11.52 -12.65
CA GLU A 89 -27.83 12.67 -12.41
C GLU A 89 -27.26 12.69 -10.99
N LYS A 90 -28.08 12.39 -9.97
CA LYS A 90 -27.59 12.31 -8.58
C LYS A 90 -26.49 11.27 -8.42
N ARG A 91 -26.69 10.07 -8.94
CA ARG A 91 -25.69 8.99 -8.87
C ARG A 91 -24.47 9.31 -9.72
N ARG A 92 -24.64 9.90 -10.90
CA ARG A 92 -23.52 10.37 -11.74
C ARG A 92 -22.64 11.37 -10.98
N GLU A 93 -23.24 12.35 -10.33
CA GLU A 93 -22.49 13.32 -9.52
C GLU A 93 -21.80 12.64 -8.33
N HIS A 94 -22.48 11.71 -7.65
CA HIS A 94 -21.87 10.93 -6.58
C HIS A 94 -20.64 10.15 -7.06
N ILE A 95 -20.75 9.44 -8.19
CA ILE A 95 -19.62 8.72 -8.79
C ILE A 95 -18.49 9.69 -9.15
N ASN A 96 -18.79 10.87 -9.70
CA ASN A 96 -17.76 11.87 -10.01
C ASN A 96 -17.02 12.37 -8.75
N VAL A 97 -17.68 12.46 -7.60
CA VAL A 97 -17.03 12.74 -6.32
C VAL A 97 -16.05 11.62 -5.95
N LEU A 98 -16.48 10.35 -6.02
CA LEU A 98 -15.62 9.19 -5.74
C LEU A 98 -14.41 9.13 -6.68
N LEU A 99 -14.64 9.39 -7.98
CA LEU A 99 -13.58 9.48 -8.98
C LEU A 99 -12.60 10.62 -8.69
N ASN A 100 -13.06 11.77 -8.21
CA ASN A 100 -12.18 12.86 -7.81
C ASN A 100 -11.30 12.49 -6.60
N GLU A 101 -11.84 11.76 -5.62
CA GLU A 101 -11.04 11.25 -4.49
C GLU A 101 -9.91 10.32 -4.97
N LEU A 102 -10.20 9.45 -5.94
CA LEU A 102 -9.19 8.62 -6.60
C LEU A 102 -8.16 9.45 -7.37
N LYS A 103 -8.62 10.49 -8.09
CA LYS A 103 -7.78 11.37 -8.91
C LYS A 103 -6.76 12.16 -8.11
N ILE A 104 -7.11 12.60 -6.90
CA ILE A 104 -6.23 13.37 -5.99
C ILE A 104 -4.93 12.60 -5.71
N ARG A 105 -5.00 11.27 -5.63
CA ARG A 105 -3.83 10.41 -5.35
C ARG A 105 -2.98 10.12 -6.58
N LYS A 106 -3.44 10.50 -7.78
CA LYS A 106 -2.74 10.41 -9.08
C LYS A 106 -2.39 9.01 -9.59
N THR A 107 -2.38 7.98 -8.74
CA THR A 107 -1.99 6.59 -9.10
C THR A 107 -2.78 6.03 -10.28
N PHE A 108 -4.09 6.30 -10.35
CA PHE A 108 -4.98 5.79 -11.41
C PHE A 108 -5.65 6.93 -12.20
N ALA A 109 -4.97 8.07 -12.35
CA ALA A 109 -5.58 9.26 -12.93
C ALA A 109 -6.11 9.05 -14.36
N ASN A 110 -5.44 8.20 -15.15
CA ASN A 110 -5.87 7.90 -16.51
C ASN A 110 -7.16 7.07 -16.52
N GLU A 111 -7.20 5.98 -15.75
CA GLU A 111 -8.36 5.11 -15.59
C GLU A 111 -9.56 5.89 -15.07
N VAL A 112 -9.36 6.74 -14.07
CA VAL A 112 -10.38 7.61 -13.50
C VAL A 112 -10.97 8.57 -14.54
N ASN A 113 -10.13 9.20 -15.37
CA ASN A 113 -10.62 10.07 -16.43
C ASN A 113 -11.43 9.28 -17.47
N GLN A 114 -11.00 8.07 -17.83
CA GLN A 114 -11.74 7.21 -18.77
C GLN A 114 -13.12 6.83 -18.22
N ILE A 115 -13.20 6.45 -16.94
CA ILE A 115 -14.47 6.10 -16.30
C ILE A 115 -15.41 7.31 -16.28
N SER A 116 -14.93 8.50 -15.90
CA SER A 116 -15.75 9.71 -15.91
C SER A 116 -16.32 10.01 -17.30
N LEU A 117 -15.51 9.85 -18.36
CA LEU A 117 -15.99 9.98 -19.74
C LEU A 117 -17.09 8.97 -20.07
N LYS A 118 -16.88 7.68 -19.76
CA LYS A 118 -17.86 6.62 -20.07
C LYS A 118 -19.17 6.75 -19.30
N ILE A 119 -19.12 7.24 -18.06
CA ILE A 119 -20.33 7.53 -17.28
C ILE A 119 -21.10 8.70 -17.89
N ASN A 120 -20.40 9.75 -18.33
CA ASN A 120 -21.06 10.88 -18.99
C ASN A 120 -21.66 10.47 -20.33
N ASP A 121 -20.98 9.61 -21.11
CA ASP A 121 -21.53 9.02 -22.35
C ASP A 121 -22.80 8.22 -22.06
N TYR A 122 -22.78 7.39 -21.01
CA TYR A 122 -23.93 6.60 -20.56
C TYR A 122 -25.10 7.47 -20.13
N ALA A 123 -24.85 8.53 -19.35
CA ALA A 123 -25.90 9.44 -18.90
C ALA A 123 -26.52 10.23 -20.08
N ALA A 124 -25.69 10.72 -21.00
CA ALA A 124 -26.14 11.41 -22.20
C ALA A 124 -27.00 10.49 -23.08
N PHE A 125 -26.58 9.24 -23.29
CA PHE A 125 -27.34 8.28 -24.07
C PHE A 125 -28.64 7.86 -23.36
N SER A 126 -28.61 7.70 -22.03
CA SER A 126 -29.81 7.40 -21.22
C SER A 126 -30.89 8.47 -21.43
N LYS A 127 -30.52 9.76 -21.37
CA LYS A 127 -31.45 10.88 -21.66
C LYS A 127 -32.03 10.80 -23.07
N LYS A 128 -31.20 10.50 -24.07
CA LYS A 128 -31.65 10.33 -25.46
C LYS A 128 -32.68 9.21 -25.58
N LEU A 129 -32.41 8.07 -24.93
CA LEU A 129 -33.30 6.91 -24.94
C LEU A 129 -34.64 7.22 -24.27
N ILE A 130 -34.63 7.85 -23.09
CA ILE A 130 -35.86 8.25 -22.39
C ILE A 130 -36.69 9.23 -23.23
N ASN A 131 -36.06 10.24 -23.83
CA ASN A 131 -36.77 11.18 -24.71
C ASN A 131 -37.41 10.48 -25.93
N TYR A 132 -36.75 9.46 -26.48
CA TYR A 132 -37.34 8.62 -27.54
C TYR A 132 -38.59 7.87 -27.03
N LEU A 133 -38.49 7.23 -25.86
CA LEU A 133 -39.58 6.49 -25.25
C LEU A 133 -40.79 7.39 -24.95
N ASP A 134 -40.56 8.59 -24.41
CA ASP A 134 -41.61 9.56 -24.09
C ASP A 134 -42.34 10.07 -25.34
N LYS A 135 -41.61 10.28 -26.44
CA LYS A 135 -42.21 10.66 -27.73
C LYS A 135 -43.06 9.54 -28.30
N LYS A 136 -42.53 8.31 -28.28
CA LYS A 136 -43.23 7.11 -28.74
C LYS A 136 -44.53 6.90 -27.98
N GLU A 137 -44.51 7.09 -26.66
CA GLU A 137 -45.69 6.97 -25.80
C GLU A 137 -46.75 8.06 -26.08
N LYS A 138 -46.31 9.29 -26.40
CA LYS A 138 -47.19 10.39 -26.82
C LYS A 138 -47.68 10.28 -28.26
N ASN A 139 -47.42 9.17 -28.96
CA ASN A 139 -47.69 8.97 -30.39
C ASN A 139 -47.08 10.05 -31.30
N ILE A 140 -45.97 10.65 -30.87
CA ILE A 140 -45.19 11.57 -31.68
C ILE A 140 -44.30 10.73 -32.60
N GLU A 141 -44.31 11.05 -33.89
CA GLU A 141 -43.49 10.34 -34.88
C GLU A 141 -42.00 10.44 -34.52
N VAL A 142 -41.35 9.27 -34.46
CA VAL A 142 -39.92 9.12 -34.18
C VAL A 142 -39.30 8.32 -35.32
N SER A 143 -38.18 8.81 -35.87
CA SER A 143 -37.50 8.19 -37.00
C SER A 143 -36.47 7.14 -36.57
N GLU A 144 -36.10 7.10 -35.29
CA GLU A 144 -35.12 6.14 -34.79
C GLU A 144 -35.71 4.73 -34.62
N ASN A 145 -34.92 3.72 -35.01
CA ASN A 145 -35.23 2.32 -34.78
C ASN A 145 -34.97 1.96 -33.30
N TYR A 146 -36.00 1.45 -32.63
CA TYR A 146 -35.96 1.08 -31.21
C TYR A 146 -34.89 0.02 -30.90
N ASP A 147 -34.81 -1.04 -31.70
CA ASP A 147 -33.86 -2.13 -31.48
C ASP A 147 -32.41 -1.65 -31.63
N ALA A 148 -32.17 -0.77 -32.61
CA ALA A 148 -30.87 -0.13 -32.80
C ALA A 148 -30.50 0.79 -31.63
N LEU A 149 -31.45 1.55 -31.09
CA LEU A 149 -31.24 2.40 -29.92
C LEU A 149 -30.93 1.58 -28.66
N ILE A 150 -31.67 0.50 -28.41
CA ILE A 150 -31.42 -0.39 -27.27
C ILE A 150 -30.07 -1.11 -27.41
N ALA A 151 -29.68 -1.53 -28.61
CA ALA A 151 -28.37 -2.13 -28.86
C ALA A 151 -27.24 -1.13 -28.57
N GLN A 152 -27.36 0.12 -29.05
CA GLN A 152 -26.39 1.18 -28.74
C GLN A 152 -26.35 1.49 -27.25
N TYR A 153 -27.51 1.54 -26.59
CA TYR A 153 -27.60 1.77 -25.14
C TYR A 153 -26.81 0.73 -24.34
N ARG A 154 -27.02 -0.57 -24.66
CA ARG A 154 -26.27 -1.67 -24.06
C ARG A 154 -24.76 -1.52 -24.32
N SER A 155 -24.36 -1.20 -25.55
CA SER A 155 -22.95 -1.00 -25.88
C SER A 155 -22.27 0.13 -25.08
N VAL A 156 -22.99 1.23 -24.82
CA VAL A 156 -22.47 2.32 -23.98
C VAL A 156 -22.37 1.87 -22.52
N GLY A 157 -23.39 1.16 -22.01
CA GLY A 157 -23.37 0.57 -20.67
C GLY A 157 -22.21 -0.43 -20.46
N ASP A 158 -21.96 -1.29 -21.45
CA ASP A 158 -20.86 -2.26 -21.42
C ASP A 158 -19.50 -1.56 -21.44
N SER A 159 -19.37 -0.47 -22.20
CA SER A 159 -18.15 0.34 -22.22
C SER A 159 -17.84 0.96 -20.86
N MET A 160 -18.87 1.42 -20.13
CA MET A 160 -18.75 1.93 -18.77
C MET A 160 -18.31 0.84 -17.79
N ILE A 161 -18.95 -0.33 -17.82
CA ILE A 161 -18.57 -1.47 -16.95
C ILE A 161 -17.14 -1.92 -17.21
N ASN A 162 -16.76 -2.03 -18.48
CA ASN A 162 -15.40 -2.47 -18.85
C ASN A 162 -14.33 -1.50 -18.34
N ALA A 163 -14.61 -0.20 -18.30
CA ALA A 163 -13.69 0.78 -17.74
C ALA A 163 -13.48 0.59 -16.23
N ILE A 164 -14.53 0.29 -15.47
CA ILE A 164 -14.45 0.00 -14.02
C ILE A 164 -13.73 -1.32 -13.78
N ASN A 165 -14.09 -2.37 -14.54
CA ASN A 165 -13.43 -3.67 -14.45
C ASN A 165 -11.93 -3.56 -14.71
N HIS A 166 -11.54 -2.74 -15.69
CA HIS A 166 -10.14 -2.45 -15.95
C HIS A 166 -9.48 -1.75 -14.75
N LEU A 167 -10.11 -0.73 -14.15
CA LEU A 167 -9.58 -0.10 -12.93
C LEU A 167 -9.45 -1.11 -11.77
N SER A 168 -10.47 -1.94 -11.55
CA SER A 168 -10.46 -3.00 -10.52
C SER A 168 -9.26 -3.94 -10.72
N GLN A 169 -9.00 -4.35 -11.96
CA GLN A 169 -7.82 -5.17 -12.30
C GLN A 169 -6.51 -4.43 -12.03
N GLN A 170 -6.42 -3.13 -12.35
CA GLN A 170 -5.21 -2.34 -12.07
C GLN A 170 -4.98 -2.15 -10.56
N VAL A 171 -6.05 -1.96 -9.77
CA VAL A 171 -5.98 -1.89 -8.30
C VAL A 171 -5.50 -3.22 -7.71
N ASN A 172 -5.98 -4.36 -8.23
CA ASN A 172 -5.50 -5.67 -7.79
C ASN A 172 -4.01 -5.89 -8.16
N LYS A 173 -3.59 -5.52 -9.37
CA LYS A 173 -2.17 -5.60 -9.78
C LYS A 173 -1.27 -4.68 -8.96
N PHE A 174 -1.75 -3.48 -8.62
CA PHE A 174 -1.04 -2.58 -7.73
C PHE A 174 -0.78 -3.23 -6.36
N SER A 175 -1.77 -3.96 -5.82
CA SER A 175 -1.62 -4.76 -4.61
C SER A 175 -0.48 -5.77 -4.75
N ASP A 176 -0.51 -6.57 -5.82
CA ASP A 176 0.49 -7.62 -6.01
C ASP A 176 1.91 -7.05 -6.12
N ILE A 177 2.10 -5.96 -6.87
CA ILE A 177 3.44 -5.38 -7.07
C ILE A 177 3.93 -4.73 -5.77
N VAL A 178 3.14 -3.81 -5.21
CA VAL A 178 3.59 -2.99 -4.09
C VAL A 178 3.68 -3.81 -2.81
N MET A 179 2.76 -4.75 -2.60
CA MET A 179 2.77 -5.59 -1.41
C MET A 179 3.89 -6.65 -1.46
N ASN A 180 4.10 -7.32 -2.61
CA ASN A 180 5.22 -8.27 -2.73
C ASN A 180 6.56 -7.57 -2.58
N GLU A 181 6.76 -6.41 -3.22
CA GLU A 181 8.00 -5.64 -3.06
C GLU A 181 8.23 -5.22 -1.60
N SER A 182 7.17 -4.84 -0.89
CA SER A 182 7.26 -4.46 0.53
C SER A 182 7.57 -5.66 1.44
N TYR A 183 6.99 -6.84 1.16
CA TYR A 183 7.30 -8.06 1.90
C TYR A 183 8.74 -8.52 1.66
N ASP A 184 9.20 -8.50 0.41
CA ASP A 184 10.58 -8.87 0.05
C ASP A 184 11.60 -7.94 0.72
N LYS A 185 11.34 -6.62 0.70
CA LYS A 185 12.15 -5.64 1.42
C LYS A 185 12.14 -5.87 2.92
N ASN A 186 11.00 -6.19 3.52
CA ASN A 186 10.91 -6.50 4.95
C ASN A 186 11.77 -7.72 5.32
N ILE A 187 11.67 -8.80 4.55
CA ILE A 187 12.50 -10.00 4.74
C ILE A 187 13.99 -9.64 4.59
N GLN A 188 14.34 -8.83 3.59
CA GLN A 188 15.72 -8.39 3.38
C GLN A 188 16.25 -7.55 4.56
N VAL A 189 15.44 -6.62 5.08
CA VAL A 189 15.81 -5.79 6.24
C VAL A 189 15.98 -6.65 7.48
N GLN A 190 15.10 -7.63 7.73
CA GLN A 190 15.25 -8.58 8.83
C GLN A 190 16.54 -9.39 8.73
N ASN A 191 16.83 -9.96 7.55
CA ASN A 191 18.04 -10.75 7.31
C ASN A 191 19.31 -9.89 7.45
N THR A 192 19.29 -8.67 6.94
CA THR A 192 20.40 -7.72 7.06
C THR A 192 20.63 -7.35 8.52
N ALA A 193 19.57 -7.04 9.27
CA ALA A 193 19.64 -6.75 10.70
C ALA A 193 20.24 -7.93 11.49
N ALA A 194 19.76 -9.15 11.23
CA ALA A 194 20.30 -10.36 11.86
C ALA A 194 21.79 -10.54 11.54
N THR A 195 22.18 -10.33 10.29
CA THR A 195 23.59 -10.43 9.85
C THR A 195 24.48 -9.39 10.51
N VAL A 196 24.02 -8.13 10.63
CA VAL A 196 24.76 -7.05 11.29
C VAL A 196 24.95 -7.34 12.78
N VAL A 197 23.88 -7.73 13.48
CA VAL A 197 23.94 -8.07 14.90
C VAL A 197 24.88 -9.25 15.14
N MET A 198 24.79 -10.30 14.31
CA MET A 198 25.68 -11.46 14.39
C MET A 198 27.15 -11.08 14.13
N SER A 199 27.41 -10.24 13.13
CA SER A 199 28.76 -9.77 12.81
C SER A 199 29.36 -8.95 13.96
N VAL A 200 28.59 -8.02 14.52
CA VAL A 200 29.01 -7.21 15.67
C VAL A 200 29.28 -8.08 16.90
N PHE A 201 28.47 -9.13 17.11
CA PHE A 201 28.69 -10.10 18.18
C PHE A 201 30.00 -10.88 17.99
N ILE A 202 30.27 -11.41 16.79
CA ILE A 202 31.52 -12.14 16.49
C ILE A 202 32.75 -11.23 16.69
N VAL A 203 32.70 -10.00 16.14
CA VAL A 203 33.80 -9.03 16.31
C VAL A 203 34.01 -8.68 17.78
N SER A 204 32.91 -8.50 18.53
CA SER A 204 32.95 -8.23 19.97
C SER A 204 33.61 -9.37 20.77
N LEU A 205 33.33 -10.63 20.40
CA LEU A 205 33.97 -11.81 21.01
C LEU A 205 35.48 -11.85 20.70
N LEU A 206 35.88 -11.60 19.47
CA LEU A 206 37.29 -11.57 19.06
C LEU A 206 38.08 -10.48 19.81
N ILE A 207 37.52 -9.28 19.93
CA ILE A 207 38.12 -8.17 20.68
C ILE A 207 38.22 -8.52 22.18
N SER A 208 37.18 -9.12 22.75
CA SER A 208 37.17 -9.55 24.15
C SER A 208 38.21 -10.63 24.43
N TRP A 209 38.36 -11.60 23.52
CA TRP A 209 39.39 -12.63 23.61
C TRP A 209 40.80 -12.02 23.54
N TRP A 210 41.03 -11.08 22.62
CA TRP A 210 42.31 -10.38 22.49
C TRP A 210 42.65 -9.55 23.75
N LEU A 211 41.68 -8.80 24.29
CA LEU A 211 41.84 -8.03 25.53
C LEU A 211 42.08 -8.93 26.74
N SER A 212 41.43 -10.10 26.81
CA SER A 212 41.66 -11.08 27.88
C SER A 212 43.13 -11.50 27.97
N ASN A 213 43.76 -11.79 26.82
CA ASN A 213 45.19 -12.13 26.77
C ASN A 213 46.09 -11.01 27.31
N LEU A 214 45.76 -9.73 27.02
CA LEU A 214 46.49 -8.58 27.54
C LEU A 214 46.38 -8.42 29.06
N ILE A 215 45.24 -8.80 29.64
CA ILE A 215 44.98 -8.71 31.09
C ILE A 215 45.66 -9.84 31.86
N VAL A 216 45.63 -11.06 31.33
CA VAL A 216 46.15 -12.27 32.01
C VAL A 216 47.69 -12.30 32.05
N HIS A 217 48.36 -11.85 30.98
CA HIS A 217 49.83 -11.86 30.87
C HIS A 217 50.59 -11.23 32.06
N PRO A 218 50.27 -10.00 32.51
CA PRO A 218 50.95 -9.39 33.65
C PRO A 218 50.64 -10.09 34.98
N ILE A 219 49.44 -10.66 35.16
CA ILE A 219 49.07 -11.41 36.37
C ILE A 219 49.91 -12.69 36.49
N GLN A 220 50.06 -13.43 35.39
CA GLN A 220 50.88 -14.64 35.34
C GLN A 220 52.36 -14.36 35.66
N LYS A 221 52.91 -13.24 35.16
CA LYS A 221 54.28 -12.81 35.49
C LYS A 221 54.44 -12.49 36.97
N LEU A 222 53.48 -11.80 37.59
CA LEU A 222 53.48 -11.52 39.03
C LEU A 222 53.42 -12.80 39.86
N GLN A 223 52.54 -13.75 39.50
CA GLN A 223 52.46 -15.04 40.18
C GLN A 223 53.76 -15.84 40.10
N LEU A 224 54.44 -15.81 38.95
CA LEU A 224 55.75 -16.46 38.78
C LEU A 224 56.84 -15.84 39.66
N VAL A 225 56.83 -14.52 39.83
CA VAL A 225 57.80 -13.83 40.71
C VAL A 225 57.51 -14.15 42.17
N ILE A 226 56.25 -14.13 42.60
CA ILE A 226 55.85 -14.50 43.98
C ILE A 226 56.25 -15.95 44.28
N ARG A 227 56.02 -16.87 43.34
CA ARG A 227 56.39 -18.28 43.50
C ARG A 227 57.91 -18.53 43.53
N LYS A 228 58.72 -17.59 43.04
CA LYS A 228 60.19 -17.65 43.13
C LYS A 228 60.74 -17.02 44.41
N LEU A 229 59.93 -16.24 45.12
CA LEU A 229 60.29 -15.55 46.36
C LEU A 229 59.80 -16.29 47.62
N ALA A 230 58.77 -17.13 47.48
CA ALA A 230 58.31 -18.08 48.49
C ALA A 230 59.07 -19.40 48.40
#